data_AF-A0A8D9B1Q6-F1
#
_entry.id   AF-A0A8D9B1Q6-F1
#
_cell.length_a   1.000
_cell.length_b   1.000
_cell.length_c   1.000
_cell.angle_alpha   90.00
_cell.angle_beta   90.00
_cell.angle_gamma   90.00
#
_symmetry.space_group_name_H-M   'P 1'
#
loop_
_entity.id
_entity.type
_entity.pdbx_description
1 polymer ?
#
loop_
_entity_poly.entity_id
_entity_poly.type
_entity_poly.pdbx_seq_one_letter_code
_entity_poly.pdbx_strand_id
1 'polypeptide(L)'
;LFAVFAERDHPSSSALCIYPLSFIRQMFIQNIRECYSGKGNQGLEYFDSSVKSCVNVDDTICDDFCGNEVNHPIGGDLPVEAMTVLNFNNRATAVLATSTGNYTVVFIGMENGHLKKVVIENSSYAFEYEDVNIAESAAVNDIQLEPNGTQLYLMTKYRVSKVRVRNCNIYKTCGDCLGRKNPYCGWCLLTNKCTRRSNCQDNGPFSWTSYKSFACPQIKGIITGSKELLVAYSSEKVVSVRVSNIVEQLATSQFACLFSINGANVSVNATLLDDDKINCDSMNWNFTSRLEPNVNALLTVIWNGSSALDNPDNVHVNIYNCQNLANNSCDLCLNLNDKYKCGWCQNSHRCEIFEHCNNGLSPWLNRNQTCLIPEIYSFHPKSGPWEGG
;
A
#
# COMPACT_ATOMS: atom_id res chain seq x y z
N LEU A 1 -3.12 5.47 -29.85
CA LEU A 1 -4.52 5.03 -29.77
C LEU A 1 -4.62 3.95 -28.71
N PHE A 2 -5.59 4.08 -27.80
CA PHE A 2 -5.92 3.05 -26.82
C PHE A 2 -7.22 2.39 -27.29
N ALA A 3 -7.26 1.06 -27.27
CA ALA A 3 -8.42 0.31 -27.71
C ALA A 3 -8.63 -0.91 -26.81
N VAL A 4 -9.89 -1.28 -26.64
CA VAL A 4 -10.29 -2.46 -25.89
C VAL A 4 -10.98 -3.44 -26.83
N PHE A 5 -10.65 -4.73 -26.71
CA PHE A 5 -11.16 -5.79 -27.56
C PHE A 5 -11.69 -6.93 -26.70
N ALA A 6 -12.81 -7.54 -27.10
CA ALA A 6 -13.27 -8.78 -26.50
C ALA A 6 -12.44 -9.96 -27.01
N GLU A 7 -12.22 -10.95 -26.16
CA GLU A 7 -11.54 -12.18 -26.55
C GLU A 7 -12.46 -13.03 -27.45
N ARG A 8 -11.90 -13.63 -28.50
CA ARG A 8 -12.69 -14.35 -29.50
C ARG A 8 -13.38 -15.59 -28.93
N ASP A 9 -12.63 -16.39 -28.18
CA ASP A 9 -13.12 -17.65 -27.61
C ASP A 9 -13.89 -17.45 -26.30
N HIS A 10 -13.69 -16.30 -25.66
CA HIS A 10 -14.33 -15.90 -24.41
C HIS A 10 -14.84 -14.45 -24.52
N PRO A 11 -15.98 -14.19 -25.19
CA PRO A 11 -16.46 -12.82 -25.41
C PRO A 11 -16.82 -12.07 -24.12
N SER A 12 -16.86 -12.75 -22.98
CA SER A 12 -16.99 -12.16 -21.64
C SER A 12 -15.69 -11.55 -21.11
N SER A 13 -14.51 -11.93 -21.60
CA SER A 13 -13.23 -11.30 -21.26
C SER A 13 -12.84 -10.26 -22.30
N SER A 14 -11.96 -9.33 -21.90
CA SER A 14 -11.45 -8.31 -22.81
C SER A 14 -10.01 -7.92 -22.49
N ALA A 15 -9.37 -7.25 -23.44
CA ALA A 15 -7.97 -6.83 -23.36
C ALA A 15 -7.83 -5.35 -23.74
N LEU A 16 -6.93 -4.64 -23.06
CA LEU A 16 -6.48 -3.30 -23.43
C LEU A 16 -5.21 -3.39 -24.27
N CYS A 17 -5.23 -2.78 -25.46
CA CYS A 17 -4.11 -2.70 -26.38
C CYS A 17 -3.74 -1.24 -26.69
N ILE A 18 -2.47 -1.02 -27.03
CA ILE A 18 -1.93 0.30 -27.37
C ILE A 18 -1.37 0.28 -28.79
N TYR A 19 -1.80 1.22 -29.62
CA TYR A 19 -1.32 1.39 -30.98
C TYR A 19 -0.70 2.78 -31.16
N PRO A 20 0.63 2.89 -31.29
CA PRO A 20 1.27 4.14 -31.66
C PRO A 20 0.77 4.60 -33.04
N LEU A 21 0.36 5.87 -33.17
CA LEU A 21 -0.11 6.40 -34.45
C LEU A 21 0.98 6.41 -35.51
N SER A 22 2.25 6.59 -35.09
CA SER A 22 3.40 6.47 -35.99
C SER A 22 3.52 5.08 -36.62
N PHE A 23 3.26 4.02 -35.84
CA PHE A 23 3.29 2.65 -36.34
C PHE A 23 2.11 2.37 -37.29
N ILE A 24 0.90 2.78 -36.92
CA ILE A 24 -0.27 2.68 -37.82
C ILE A 24 0.00 3.40 -39.14
N ARG A 25 0.56 4.61 -39.09
CA ARG A 25 0.89 5.38 -40.29
C ARG A 25 1.93 4.69 -41.16
N GLN A 26 2.98 4.12 -40.57
CA GLN A 26 3.98 3.34 -41.30
C GLN A 26 3.34 2.14 -42.02
N MET A 27 2.40 1.45 -41.38
CA MET A 27 1.66 0.34 -42.01
C MET A 27 0.83 0.83 -43.20
N PHE A 28 0.11 1.96 -43.08
CA PHE A 28 -0.62 2.53 -44.21
C PHE A 28 0.30 2.91 -45.38
N ILE A 29 1.41 3.60 -45.10
CA ILE A 29 2.38 4.01 -46.13
C ILE A 29 3.02 2.80 -46.80
N GLN A 30 3.33 1.75 -46.03
CA GLN A 30 3.87 0.51 -46.57
C GLN A 30 2.86 -0.15 -47.52
N ASN A 31 1.59 -0.26 -47.14
CA ASN A 31 0.55 -0.82 -48.00
C ASN A 31 0.39 0.00 -49.30
N ILE A 32 0.42 1.33 -49.21
CA ILE A 32 0.36 2.20 -50.40
C ILE A 32 1.57 1.95 -51.30
N ARG A 33 2.80 1.92 -50.76
CA ARG A 33 4.02 1.66 -51.52
C ARG A 33 4.02 0.28 -52.19
N GLU A 34 3.52 -0.74 -51.51
CA GLU A 34 3.41 -2.07 -52.08
C GLU A 34 2.45 -2.10 -53.27
N CYS A 35 1.27 -1.48 -53.14
CA CYS A 35 0.34 -1.38 -54.26
C CYS A 35 0.93 -0.54 -55.41
N TYR A 36 1.59 0.59 -55.14
CA TYR A 36 2.25 1.40 -56.16
C TYR A 36 3.47 0.71 -56.81
N SER A 37 4.03 -0.32 -56.17
CA SER A 37 5.02 -1.21 -56.80
C SER A 37 4.41 -2.24 -57.74
N GLY A 38 3.07 -2.28 -57.88
CA GLY A 38 2.32 -3.22 -58.70
C GLY A 38 2.05 -4.57 -58.02
N LYS A 39 2.14 -4.64 -56.69
CA LYS A 39 1.93 -5.88 -55.92
C LYS A 39 0.57 -5.90 -55.27
N GLY A 40 -0.04 -7.09 -55.23
CA GLY A 40 -1.33 -7.31 -54.57
C GLY A 40 -2.51 -6.77 -55.37
N ASN A 41 -3.62 -6.63 -54.67
CA ASN A 41 -4.89 -6.22 -55.23
C ASN A 41 -5.39 -4.92 -54.60
N GLN A 42 -6.16 -4.17 -55.38
CA GLN A 42 -6.85 -2.97 -54.96
C GLN A 42 -8.08 -3.35 -54.11
N GLY A 43 -8.33 -2.56 -53.08
CA GLY A 43 -9.51 -2.66 -52.24
C GLY A 43 -9.57 -3.89 -51.35
N LEU A 44 -10.76 -4.10 -50.76
CA LEU A 44 -11.11 -5.32 -50.05
C LEU A 44 -12.33 -5.92 -50.75
N GLU A 45 -12.32 -7.24 -50.95
CA GLU A 45 -13.32 -7.98 -51.72
C GLU A 45 -14.77 -7.74 -51.25
N TYR A 46 -14.96 -7.45 -49.96
CA TYR A 46 -16.29 -7.19 -49.40
C TYR A 46 -16.89 -5.85 -49.87
N PHE A 47 -16.07 -4.85 -50.19
CA PHE A 47 -16.53 -3.54 -50.66
C PHE A 47 -16.72 -3.48 -52.17
N ASP A 48 -15.87 -4.20 -52.92
CA ASP A 48 -15.90 -4.26 -54.37
C ASP A 48 -15.52 -5.66 -54.83
N SER A 49 -16.48 -6.36 -55.43
CA SER A 49 -16.27 -7.68 -56.03
C SER A 49 -15.39 -7.64 -57.28
N SER A 50 -15.17 -6.46 -57.87
CA SER A 50 -14.29 -6.26 -59.02
C SER A 50 -12.86 -5.93 -58.57
N VAL A 51 -12.27 -6.85 -57.83
CA VAL A 51 -10.88 -6.75 -57.33
C VAL A 51 -9.91 -6.60 -58.51
N LYS A 52 -9.32 -5.41 -58.65
CA LYS A 52 -8.30 -5.11 -59.67
C LYS A 52 -6.91 -5.34 -59.09
N SER A 53 -5.97 -5.79 -59.90
CA SER A 53 -4.57 -5.84 -59.47
C SER A 53 -3.99 -4.43 -59.37
N CYS A 54 -3.09 -4.24 -58.39
CA CYS A 54 -2.38 -2.99 -58.23
C CYS A 54 -1.50 -2.69 -59.46
N VAL A 55 -1.49 -1.43 -59.89
CA VAL A 55 -0.72 -0.95 -61.04
C VAL A 55 0.57 -0.31 -60.54
N ASN A 56 1.69 -0.67 -61.17
CA ASN A 56 2.97 -0.04 -60.88
C ASN A 56 2.96 1.42 -61.39
N VAL A 57 3.15 2.37 -60.48
CA VAL A 57 3.18 3.80 -60.78
C VAL A 57 4.36 4.39 -60.03
N ASP A 58 5.23 5.09 -60.77
CA ASP A 58 6.35 5.83 -60.18
C ASP A 58 5.81 7.13 -59.57
N ASP A 59 5.59 7.11 -58.26
CA ASP A 59 5.08 8.24 -57.49
C ASP A 59 5.79 8.31 -56.13
N THR A 60 5.89 9.52 -55.58
CA THR A 60 6.57 9.75 -54.30
C THR A 60 5.59 9.57 -53.15
N ILE A 61 5.56 8.37 -52.56
CA ILE A 61 4.68 8.07 -51.43
C ILE A 61 5.28 8.56 -50.10
N CYS A 62 4.66 9.59 -49.53
CA CYS A 62 5.01 10.22 -48.25
C CYS A 62 3.80 10.32 -47.31
N ASP A 63 4.03 10.84 -46.08
CA ASP A 63 2.99 11.01 -45.05
C ASP A 63 1.81 11.88 -45.49
N ASP A 64 2.02 12.82 -46.42
CA ASP A 64 1.00 13.76 -46.90
C ASP A 64 0.25 13.24 -48.15
N PHE A 65 0.51 11.99 -48.54
CA PHE A 65 -0.13 11.38 -49.70
C PHE A 65 -1.65 11.22 -49.49
N CYS A 66 -2.44 11.91 -50.30
CA CYS A 66 -3.90 11.95 -50.18
C CYS A 66 -4.65 11.02 -51.15
N GLY A 67 -3.94 10.18 -51.90
CA GLY A 67 -4.52 9.30 -52.93
C GLY A 67 -4.61 9.95 -54.30
N ASN A 68 -4.65 9.11 -55.34
CA ASN A 68 -4.86 9.50 -56.75
C ASN A 68 -6.02 8.67 -57.33
N GLU A 69 -6.42 8.93 -58.57
CA GLU A 69 -7.42 8.10 -59.28
C GLU A 69 -6.90 6.67 -59.59
N VAL A 70 -5.58 6.49 -59.62
CA VAL A 70 -4.94 5.18 -59.85
C VAL A 70 -4.83 4.43 -58.54
N ASN A 71 -5.01 3.11 -58.58
CA ASN A 71 -4.97 2.22 -57.43
C ASN A 71 -6.05 2.49 -56.35
N HIS A 72 -7.15 3.15 -56.69
CA HIS A 72 -8.23 3.44 -55.75
C HIS A 72 -9.37 2.40 -55.84
N PRO A 73 -9.85 1.85 -54.71
CA PRO A 73 -9.36 2.02 -53.33
C PRO A 73 -8.15 1.12 -53.01
N ILE A 74 -7.36 1.45 -51.99
CA ILE A 74 -6.27 0.59 -51.46
C ILE A 74 -6.75 -0.09 -50.19
N GLY A 75 -6.68 -1.42 -50.17
CA GLY A 75 -6.94 -2.25 -48.99
C GLY A 75 -5.68 -2.57 -48.19
N GLY A 76 -5.83 -3.37 -47.14
CA GLY A 76 -4.72 -3.91 -46.39
C GLY A 76 -5.06 -5.30 -45.87
N ASP A 77 -4.32 -6.32 -46.33
CA ASP A 77 -4.53 -7.72 -45.96
C ASP A 77 -3.80 -8.10 -44.66
N LEU A 78 -2.75 -7.37 -44.31
CA LEU A 78 -1.97 -7.60 -43.10
C LEU A 78 -2.61 -6.87 -41.91
N PRO A 79 -3.05 -7.61 -40.86
CA PRO A 79 -3.61 -6.98 -39.68
C PRO A 79 -2.54 -6.21 -38.90
N VAL A 80 -2.94 -5.09 -38.31
CA VAL A 80 -2.08 -4.34 -37.38
C VAL A 80 -2.15 -5.01 -36.02
N GLU A 81 -1.12 -5.76 -35.67
CA GLU A 81 -1.02 -6.44 -34.38
C GLU A 81 -0.47 -5.51 -33.28
N ALA A 82 -0.91 -5.73 -32.05
CA ALA A 82 -0.38 -5.07 -30.86
C ALA A 82 -0.35 -6.03 -29.68
N MET A 83 0.65 -5.86 -28.81
CA MET A 83 0.70 -6.61 -27.56
C MET A 83 -0.38 -6.11 -26.59
N THR A 84 -1.00 -7.06 -25.90
CA THR A 84 -1.94 -6.74 -24.83
C THR A 84 -1.19 -6.20 -23.62
N VAL A 85 -1.71 -5.12 -23.04
CA VAL A 85 -1.09 -4.42 -21.92
C VAL A 85 -1.78 -4.77 -20.61
N LEU A 86 -3.07 -5.10 -20.65
CA LEU A 86 -3.84 -5.56 -19.49
C LEU A 86 -5.04 -6.40 -19.92
N ASN A 87 -5.29 -7.50 -19.22
CA ASN A 87 -6.46 -8.38 -19.42
C ASN A 87 -7.54 -8.14 -18.35
N PHE A 88 -8.79 -8.33 -18.74
CA PHE A 88 -9.97 -8.21 -17.88
C PHE A 88 -10.87 -9.43 -18.01
N ASN A 89 -11.39 -9.90 -16.87
CA ASN A 89 -12.34 -11.02 -16.82
C ASN A 89 -13.77 -10.63 -17.24
N ASN A 90 -14.01 -9.34 -17.51
CA ASN A 90 -15.29 -8.81 -17.93
C ASN A 90 -15.10 -8.04 -19.24
N ARG A 91 -16.16 -7.89 -20.03
CA ARG A 91 -16.13 -7.18 -21.30
C ARG A 91 -16.04 -5.68 -21.06
N ALA A 92 -15.02 -5.05 -21.63
CA ALA A 92 -14.90 -3.60 -21.69
C ALA A 92 -15.82 -3.03 -22.77
N THR A 93 -16.48 -1.91 -22.45
CA THR A 93 -17.52 -1.28 -23.28
C THR A 93 -17.18 0.15 -23.68
N ALA A 94 -16.29 0.81 -22.94
CA ALA A 94 -15.83 2.17 -23.24
C ALA A 94 -14.37 2.36 -22.81
N VAL A 95 -13.65 3.25 -23.48
CA VAL A 95 -12.25 3.59 -23.15
C VAL A 95 -12.01 5.08 -23.30
N LEU A 96 -11.34 5.69 -22.32
CA LEU A 96 -10.92 7.09 -22.38
C LEU A 96 -9.52 7.22 -21.79
N ALA A 97 -8.59 7.85 -22.53
CA ALA A 97 -7.23 8.07 -22.08
C ALA A 97 -6.96 9.55 -21.80
N THR A 98 -6.14 9.82 -20.79
CA THR A 98 -5.64 11.17 -20.45
C THR A 98 -4.21 11.07 -19.92
N SER A 99 -3.51 12.19 -19.85
CA SER A 99 -2.22 12.31 -19.16
C SER A 99 -2.34 13.06 -17.84
N THR A 100 -1.46 12.76 -16.89
CA THR A 100 -1.27 13.54 -15.66
C THR A 100 0.19 13.54 -15.26
N GLY A 101 0.84 14.71 -15.32
CA GLY A 101 2.29 14.80 -15.18
C GLY A 101 2.99 13.90 -16.21
N ASN A 102 3.77 12.94 -15.73
CA ASN A 102 4.50 11.98 -16.57
C ASN A 102 3.79 10.63 -16.72
N TYR A 103 2.52 10.55 -16.29
CA TYR A 103 1.74 9.32 -16.32
C TYR A 103 0.67 9.38 -17.40
N THR A 104 0.42 8.23 -18.04
CA THR A 104 -0.76 8.03 -18.87
C THR A 104 -1.78 7.20 -18.11
N VAL A 105 -3.01 7.70 -18.03
CA VAL A 105 -4.11 7.07 -17.32
C VAL A 105 -5.20 6.72 -18.31
N VAL A 106 -5.74 5.52 -18.20
CA VAL A 106 -6.83 5.02 -19.01
C VAL A 106 -8.00 4.66 -18.10
N PHE A 107 -9.18 5.16 -18.45
CA PHE A 107 -10.44 4.85 -17.82
C PHE A 107 -11.19 3.87 -18.71
N ILE A 108 -11.67 2.77 -18.14
CA ILE A 108 -12.32 1.71 -18.89
C ILE A 108 -13.69 1.44 -18.26
N GLY A 109 -14.73 1.55 -19.07
CA GLY A 109 -16.09 1.18 -18.70
C GLY A 109 -16.30 -0.30 -18.94
N MET A 110 -16.96 -0.98 -18.02
CA MET A 110 -17.21 -2.42 -18.09
C MET A 110 -18.70 -2.73 -18.25
N GLU A 111 -19.00 -3.88 -18.85
CA GLU A 111 -20.36 -4.37 -19.04
C GLU A 111 -21.11 -4.60 -17.71
N ASN A 112 -20.40 -5.00 -16.66
CA ASN A 112 -20.96 -5.21 -15.33
C ASN A 112 -21.23 -3.90 -14.56
N GLY A 113 -21.01 -2.74 -15.18
CA GLY A 113 -21.25 -1.43 -14.59
C GLY A 113 -20.14 -0.89 -13.70
N HIS A 114 -18.93 -1.43 -13.82
CA HIS A 114 -17.73 -0.91 -13.17
C HIS A 114 -16.96 0.07 -14.05
N LEU A 115 -16.25 0.98 -13.39
CA LEU A 115 -15.22 1.83 -13.97
C LEU A 115 -13.86 1.38 -13.44
N LYS A 116 -13.00 0.90 -14.33
CA LYS A 116 -11.60 0.62 -14.01
C LYS A 116 -10.74 1.84 -14.30
N LYS A 117 -9.86 2.18 -13.35
CA LYS A 117 -8.83 3.19 -13.56
C LYS A 117 -7.48 2.51 -13.64
N VAL A 118 -6.82 2.69 -14.78
CA VAL A 118 -5.59 1.99 -15.15
C VAL A 118 -4.49 3.01 -15.37
N VAL A 119 -3.29 2.71 -14.91
CA VAL A 119 -2.08 3.49 -15.23
C VAL A 119 -1.20 2.67 -16.16
N ILE A 120 -0.71 3.33 -17.21
CA ILE A 120 0.21 2.74 -18.18
C ILE A 120 1.64 3.05 -17.73
N GLU A 121 2.43 2.02 -17.46
CA GLU A 121 3.83 2.18 -17.06
C GLU A 121 4.75 2.15 -18.27
N ASN A 122 4.48 1.26 -19.23
CA ASN A 122 5.17 1.19 -20.51
C ASN A 122 4.27 0.52 -21.57
N SER A 123 4.80 0.28 -22.78
CA SER A 123 4.05 -0.28 -23.91
C SER A 123 3.55 -1.72 -23.70
N SER A 124 4.05 -2.43 -22.68
CA SER A 124 3.73 -3.84 -22.40
C SER A 124 3.24 -4.08 -20.97
N TYR A 125 3.16 -3.03 -20.14
CA TYR A 125 2.78 -3.15 -18.74
C TYR A 125 1.90 -1.99 -18.30
N ALA A 126 0.73 -2.36 -17.78
CA ALA A 126 -0.19 -1.48 -17.10
C ALA A 126 -0.80 -2.23 -15.91
N PHE A 127 -1.35 -1.49 -14.96
CA PHE A 127 -2.09 -2.08 -13.86
C PHE A 127 -3.28 -1.22 -13.46
N GLU A 128 -4.32 -1.89 -12.97
CA GLU A 128 -5.48 -1.27 -12.35
C GLU A 128 -5.11 -0.80 -10.94
N TYR A 129 -5.37 0.48 -10.65
CA TYR A 129 -5.14 1.05 -9.32
C TYR A 129 -6.44 1.34 -8.55
N GLU A 130 -7.58 1.37 -9.24
CA GLU A 130 -8.89 1.63 -8.64
C GLU A 130 -10.01 1.00 -9.46
N ASP A 131 -10.97 0.39 -8.75
CA ASP A 131 -12.21 -0.13 -9.29
C ASP A 131 -13.39 0.58 -8.60
N VAL A 132 -14.27 1.17 -9.40
CA VAL A 132 -15.42 1.94 -8.90
C VAL A 132 -16.70 1.32 -9.45
N ASN A 133 -17.57 0.85 -8.55
CA ASN A 133 -18.91 0.42 -8.92
C ASN A 133 -19.76 1.64 -9.30
N ILE A 134 -20.15 1.74 -10.57
CA ILE A 134 -20.97 2.83 -11.11
C ILE A 134 -22.43 2.46 -11.12
N ALA A 135 -22.79 1.22 -11.44
CA ALA A 135 -24.15 0.70 -11.47
C ALA A 135 -24.18 -0.83 -11.38
N GLU A 136 -25.20 -1.37 -10.73
CA GLU A 136 -25.40 -2.82 -10.69
C GLU A 136 -25.94 -3.30 -12.04
N SER A 137 -25.21 -4.22 -12.69
CA SER A 137 -25.65 -4.93 -13.90
C SER A 137 -26.03 -4.01 -15.08
N ALA A 138 -25.43 -2.81 -15.17
CA ALA A 138 -25.68 -1.88 -16.27
C ALA A 138 -24.36 -1.37 -16.86
N ALA A 139 -24.10 -1.73 -18.12
CA ALA A 139 -22.87 -1.37 -18.82
C ALA A 139 -22.59 0.14 -18.85
N VAL A 140 -21.33 0.49 -18.67
CA VAL A 140 -20.82 1.86 -18.86
C VAL A 140 -20.48 2.05 -20.34
N ASN A 141 -21.38 2.67 -21.08
CA ASN A 141 -21.31 2.76 -22.54
C ASN A 141 -20.45 3.92 -23.04
N ASP A 142 -20.31 4.97 -22.25
CA ASP A 142 -19.52 6.14 -22.63
C ASP A 142 -18.89 6.81 -21.40
N ILE A 143 -17.74 7.43 -21.60
CA ILE A 143 -16.96 8.10 -20.57
C ILE A 143 -16.44 9.41 -21.15
N GLN A 144 -16.79 10.52 -20.49
CA GLN A 144 -16.31 11.84 -20.87
C GLN A 144 -15.58 12.52 -19.71
N LEU A 145 -14.41 13.10 -19.99
CA LEU A 145 -13.64 13.87 -19.03
C LEU A 145 -14.05 15.34 -19.11
N GLU A 146 -14.32 15.94 -17.94
CA GLU A 146 -14.56 17.39 -17.82
C GLU A 146 -13.32 18.17 -18.32
N PRO A 147 -13.47 19.34 -18.99
CA PRO A 147 -12.33 20.08 -19.55
C PRO A 147 -11.19 20.40 -18.57
N ASN A 148 -11.51 20.59 -17.29
CA ASN A 148 -10.54 20.84 -16.22
C ASN A 148 -9.82 19.55 -15.70
N GLY A 149 -10.18 18.39 -16.23
CA GLY A 149 -9.64 17.08 -15.83
C GLY A 149 -9.95 16.66 -14.40
N THR A 150 -10.99 17.19 -13.77
CA THR A 150 -11.30 16.88 -12.36
C THR A 150 -12.27 15.71 -12.20
N GLN A 151 -13.17 15.53 -13.17
CA GLN A 151 -14.34 14.65 -13.04
C GLN A 151 -14.64 13.94 -14.35
N LEU A 152 -15.17 12.73 -14.21
CA LEU A 152 -15.66 11.88 -15.28
C LEU A 152 -17.17 11.85 -15.23
N TYR A 153 -17.80 11.99 -16.40
CA TYR A 153 -19.21 11.72 -16.62
C TYR A 153 -19.31 10.35 -17.29
N LEU A 154 -20.03 9.44 -16.66
CA LEU A 154 -20.18 8.06 -17.11
C LEU A 154 -21.62 7.79 -17.46
N MET A 155 -21.86 7.35 -18.70
CA MET A 155 -23.18 7.04 -19.19
C MET A 155 -23.47 5.55 -19.07
N THR A 156 -24.58 5.21 -18.42
CA THR A 156 -25.17 3.87 -18.43
C THR A 156 -26.53 3.93 -19.12
N LYS A 157 -27.19 2.79 -19.31
CA LYS A 157 -28.51 2.72 -19.96
C LYS A 157 -29.57 3.63 -19.32
N TYR A 158 -29.52 3.85 -18.00
CA TYR A 158 -30.58 4.54 -17.26
C TYR A 158 -30.12 5.75 -16.45
N ARG A 159 -28.81 6.05 -16.38
CA ARG A 159 -28.28 7.19 -15.63
C ARG A 159 -26.93 7.68 -16.11
N VAL A 160 -26.65 8.95 -15.81
CA VAL A 160 -25.33 9.55 -15.90
C VAL A 160 -24.77 9.73 -14.49
N SER A 161 -23.58 9.21 -14.24
CA SER A 161 -22.89 9.29 -12.94
C SER A 161 -21.67 10.21 -13.05
N LYS A 162 -21.44 11.02 -12.03
CA LYS A 162 -20.32 11.96 -11.93
C LYS A 162 -19.32 11.45 -10.91
N VAL A 163 -18.12 11.08 -11.37
CA VAL A 163 -17.07 10.48 -10.54
C VAL A 163 -15.84 11.35 -10.53
N ARG A 164 -15.22 11.54 -9.36
CA ARG A 164 -13.95 12.26 -9.27
C ARG A 164 -12.85 11.41 -9.87
N VAL A 165 -12.06 12.01 -10.75
CA VAL A 165 -10.84 11.37 -11.30
C VAL A 165 -9.90 10.97 -10.15
N ARG A 166 -9.84 11.82 -9.12
CA ARG A 166 -8.82 11.79 -8.07
C ARG A 166 -9.40 12.15 -6.70
N ASN A 167 -9.04 11.37 -5.69
CA ASN A 167 -9.49 11.57 -4.31
C ASN A 167 -8.42 11.15 -3.28
N CYS A 168 -7.29 11.86 -3.25
CA CYS A 168 -6.13 11.47 -2.43
C CYS A 168 -6.37 11.55 -0.91
N ASN A 169 -7.26 12.46 -0.47
CA ASN A 169 -7.48 12.78 0.95
C ASN A 169 -8.09 11.63 1.78
N ILE A 170 -8.52 10.54 1.13
CA ILE A 170 -9.04 9.34 1.80
C ILE A 170 -7.93 8.55 2.50
N TYR A 171 -6.69 8.66 2.02
CA TYR A 171 -5.54 7.95 2.59
C TYR A 171 -4.90 8.79 3.68
N LYS A 172 -4.75 8.20 4.88
CA LYS A 172 -4.29 8.89 6.09
C LYS A 172 -2.83 8.63 6.45
N THR A 173 -2.24 7.57 5.91
CA THR A 173 -0.84 7.20 6.11
C THR A 173 -0.10 7.30 4.78
N CYS A 174 1.23 7.42 4.81
CA CYS A 174 2.03 7.46 3.60
C CYS A 174 1.93 6.13 2.84
N GLY A 175 2.01 5.02 3.56
CA GLY A 175 1.92 3.66 3.06
C GLY A 175 0.61 3.40 2.33
N ASP A 176 -0.52 3.84 2.89
CA ASP A 176 -1.82 3.72 2.21
C ASP A 176 -1.88 4.59 0.94
N CYS A 177 -1.33 5.80 1.00
CA CYS A 177 -1.33 6.73 -0.11
C CYS A 177 -0.52 6.20 -1.30
N LEU A 178 0.73 5.78 -1.05
CA LEU A 178 1.64 5.32 -2.08
C LEU A 178 1.38 3.87 -2.49
N GLY A 179 0.92 3.02 -1.56
CA GLY A 179 0.60 1.62 -1.79
C GLY A 179 -0.53 1.42 -2.80
N ARG A 180 -1.42 2.42 -2.94
CA ARG A 180 -2.47 2.45 -3.95
C ARG A 180 -1.97 2.72 -5.36
N LYS A 181 -0.71 3.13 -5.50
CA LYS A 181 -0.06 3.40 -6.80
C LYS A 181 -0.87 4.32 -7.72
N ASN A 182 -1.62 5.26 -7.13
CA ASN A 182 -2.47 6.19 -7.87
C ASN A 182 -1.61 7.34 -8.43
N PRO A 183 -1.53 7.53 -9.76
CA PRO A 183 -0.66 8.54 -10.38
C PRO A 183 -1.05 10.00 -10.09
N TYR A 184 -2.26 10.25 -9.61
CA TYR A 184 -2.69 11.59 -9.20
C TYR A 184 -2.26 11.93 -7.77
N CYS A 185 -1.87 10.95 -6.97
CA CYS A 185 -1.65 11.08 -5.54
C CYS A 185 -0.19 10.81 -5.18
N GLY A 186 0.25 11.50 -4.14
CA GLY A 186 1.55 11.30 -3.52
C GLY A 186 1.53 11.88 -2.13
N TRP A 187 2.58 11.59 -1.37
CA TRP A 187 2.68 12.01 0.01
C TRP A 187 3.44 13.32 0.11
N CYS A 188 2.79 14.33 0.70
CA CYS A 188 3.42 15.62 0.98
C CYS A 188 4.02 15.56 2.40
N LEU A 189 5.33 15.33 2.49
CA LEU A 189 6.05 14.98 3.72
C LEU A 189 5.80 15.97 4.86
N LEU A 190 6.01 17.27 4.61
CA LEU A 190 5.91 18.30 5.66
C LEU A 190 4.49 18.48 6.19
N THR A 191 3.49 18.33 5.32
CA THR A 191 2.07 18.46 5.73
C THR A 191 1.46 17.15 6.20
N ASN A 192 2.21 16.04 6.08
CA ASN A 192 1.82 14.68 6.44
C ASN A 192 0.46 14.26 5.87
N LYS A 193 0.24 14.53 4.59
CA LYS A 193 -1.03 14.30 3.90
C LYS A 193 -0.82 13.72 2.51
N CYS A 194 -1.74 12.85 2.11
CA CYS A 194 -1.84 12.37 0.74
C CYS A 194 -2.51 13.43 -0.13
N THR A 195 -1.76 14.04 -1.04
CA THR A 195 -2.21 15.16 -1.86
C THR A 195 -1.76 15.01 -3.30
N ARG A 196 -2.24 15.92 -4.15
CA ARG A 196 -1.66 16.14 -5.48
C ARG A 196 -0.37 16.93 -5.36
N ARG A 197 0.53 16.76 -6.32
CA ARG A 197 1.77 17.54 -6.38
C ARG A 197 1.54 19.05 -6.32
N SER A 198 0.55 19.57 -7.05
CA SER A 198 0.19 21.00 -7.06
C SER A 198 -0.31 21.55 -5.72
N ASN A 199 -0.74 20.66 -4.81
CA ASN A 199 -1.33 21.03 -3.52
C ASN A 199 -0.35 20.83 -2.36
N CYS A 200 0.88 20.38 -2.64
CA CYS A 200 1.95 20.33 -1.65
C CYS A 200 2.63 21.71 -1.65
N GLN A 201 2.52 22.43 -0.53
CA GLN A 201 2.90 23.86 -0.45
C GLN A 201 4.41 24.10 -0.60
N ASP A 202 5.23 23.08 -0.40
CA ASP A 202 6.67 23.16 -0.53
C ASP A 202 7.09 22.58 -1.89
N ASN A 203 7.81 23.37 -2.69
CA ASN A 203 8.32 22.95 -4.00
C ASN A 203 9.72 22.34 -3.94
N GLY A 204 10.26 22.07 -2.74
CA GLY A 204 11.51 21.36 -2.57
C GLY A 204 11.53 20.01 -3.31
N PRO A 205 12.70 19.57 -3.83
CA PRO A 205 12.81 18.36 -4.64
C PRO A 205 12.35 17.08 -3.94
N PHE A 206 12.25 17.09 -2.60
CA PHE A 206 11.87 15.95 -1.77
C PHE A 206 10.57 16.14 -1.00
N SER A 207 9.86 17.28 -1.13
CA SER A 207 8.67 17.57 -0.33
C SER A 207 7.46 16.68 -0.67
N TRP A 208 7.36 16.26 -1.94
CA TRP A 208 6.28 15.46 -2.47
C TRP A 208 6.82 14.18 -3.12
N THR A 209 6.45 13.04 -2.57
CA THR A 209 6.90 11.72 -3.04
C THR A 209 5.75 10.98 -3.72
N SER A 210 6.04 10.34 -4.86
CA SER A 210 5.06 9.55 -5.60
C SER A 210 5.19 8.07 -5.25
N TYR A 211 4.26 7.24 -5.75
CA TYR A 211 4.38 5.80 -5.54
C TYR A 211 5.62 5.18 -6.21
N LYS A 212 6.27 5.84 -7.17
CA LYS A 212 7.48 5.30 -7.82
C LYS A 212 8.72 5.29 -6.91
N SER A 213 8.78 6.18 -5.92
CA SER A 213 9.90 6.28 -4.98
C SER A 213 9.73 5.39 -3.75
N PHE A 214 8.50 5.05 -3.34
CA PHE A 214 8.19 4.28 -2.12
C PHE A 214 8.91 4.79 -0.84
N ALA A 215 9.20 6.08 -0.78
CA ALA A 215 9.94 6.70 0.32
C ALA A 215 9.00 7.22 1.42
N CYS A 216 8.41 6.32 2.20
CA CYS A 216 7.58 6.69 3.35
C CYS A 216 8.41 6.73 4.64
N PRO A 217 8.43 7.86 5.37
CA PRO A 217 8.95 7.94 6.73
C PRO A 217 8.19 6.97 7.64
N GLN A 218 8.90 5.98 8.18
CA GLN A 218 8.25 4.89 8.90
C GLN A 218 9.15 4.29 9.97
N ILE A 219 8.50 3.69 10.97
CA ILE A 219 9.12 2.84 11.99
C ILE A 219 9.40 1.46 11.37
N LYS A 220 10.63 0.97 11.52
CA LYS A 220 11.06 -0.35 11.01
C LYS A 220 11.09 -1.45 12.06
N GLY A 221 10.95 -1.10 13.33
CA GLY A 221 11.05 -2.04 14.44
C GLY A 221 11.80 -1.44 15.63
N ILE A 222 12.03 -2.27 16.64
CA ILE A 222 12.95 -1.92 17.73
C ILE A 222 14.37 -2.38 17.41
N ILE A 223 15.36 -1.93 18.20
CA ILE A 223 16.79 -2.21 17.96
C ILE A 223 17.09 -3.71 17.86
N THR A 224 16.37 -4.54 18.64
CA THR A 224 16.53 -6.01 18.66
C THR A 224 15.87 -6.71 17.47
N GLY A 225 15.16 -5.98 16.59
CA GLY A 225 14.43 -6.53 15.44
C GLY A 225 13.05 -7.12 15.78
N SER A 226 12.61 -7.03 17.03
CA SER A 226 11.26 -7.46 17.42
C SER A 226 10.20 -6.36 17.23
N LYS A 227 8.92 -6.73 17.31
CA LYS A 227 7.76 -5.82 17.16
C LYS A 227 7.17 -5.37 18.50
N GLU A 228 7.51 -6.09 19.57
CA GLU A 228 6.98 -5.89 20.91
C GLU A 228 8.11 -5.42 21.82
N LEU A 229 7.97 -4.24 22.42
CA LEU A 229 8.88 -3.77 23.46
C LEU A 229 8.32 -4.09 24.85
N LEU A 230 8.98 -4.97 25.59
CA LEU A 230 8.57 -5.32 26.94
C LEU A 230 9.06 -4.28 27.96
N VAL A 231 8.15 -3.75 28.75
CA VAL A 231 8.44 -2.81 29.84
C VAL A 231 7.76 -3.26 31.13
N ALA A 232 8.51 -3.35 32.22
CA ALA A 232 7.95 -3.73 33.52
C ALA A 232 7.13 -2.58 34.11
N TYR A 233 6.03 -2.92 34.78
CA TYR A 233 5.22 -1.95 35.49
C TYR A 233 6.03 -1.21 36.57
N SER A 234 5.85 0.12 36.65
CA SER A 234 6.54 1.00 37.60
C SER A 234 8.06 1.07 37.42
N SER A 235 8.57 0.73 36.23
CA SER A 235 9.98 0.94 35.85
C SER A 235 10.16 2.22 35.05
N GLU A 236 11.37 2.78 35.08
CA GLU A 236 11.80 3.84 34.16
C GLU A 236 12.60 3.21 33.03
N LYS A 237 11.99 3.13 31.84
CA LYS A 237 12.64 2.55 30.67
C LYS A 237 12.52 3.47 29.47
N VAL A 238 13.65 3.70 28.83
CA VAL A 238 13.78 4.44 27.57
C VAL A 238 13.29 3.55 26.43
N VAL A 239 12.49 4.14 25.53
CA VAL A 239 11.96 3.46 24.34
C VAL A 239 12.73 3.96 23.13
N SER A 240 13.38 3.05 22.41
CA SER A 240 14.10 3.40 21.17
C SER A 240 13.59 2.56 19.99
N VAL A 241 13.36 3.22 18.86
CA VAL A 241 12.91 2.59 17.62
C VAL A 241 13.82 2.92 16.46
N ARG A 242 13.93 2.00 15.50
CA ARG A 242 14.57 2.26 14.21
C ARG A 242 13.57 2.86 13.25
N VAL A 243 14.03 3.85 12.48
CA VAL A 243 13.24 4.56 11.48
C VAL A 243 13.94 4.52 10.13
N SER A 244 13.22 4.86 9.07
CA SER A 244 13.75 4.91 7.71
C SER A 244 13.07 6.01 6.90
N ASN A 245 13.73 6.43 5.82
CA ASN A 245 13.28 7.51 4.94
C ASN A 245 13.05 8.84 5.68
N ILE A 246 13.87 9.13 6.70
CA ILE A 246 13.89 10.44 7.35
C ILE A 246 14.74 11.37 6.48
N VAL A 247 14.09 12.29 5.77
CA VAL A 247 14.78 13.30 4.96
C VAL A 247 15.34 14.42 5.85
N GLU A 248 16.34 15.15 5.38
CA GLU A 248 17.02 16.23 6.14
C GLU A 248 16.04 17.28 6.71
N GLN A 249 15.03 17.67 5.93
CA GLN A 249 13.99 18.61 6.40
C GLN A 249 13.17 18.06 7.57
N LEU A 250 13.00 16.73 7.62
CA LEU A 250 12.30 16.05 8.70
C LEU A 250 13.21 15.83 9.91
N ALA A 251 14.49 15.54 9.68
CA ALA A 251 15.49 15.32 10.71
C ALA A 251 15.67 16.54 11.64
N THR A 252 15.46 17.75 11.12
CA THR A 252 15.52 19.01 11.88
C THR A 252 14.24 19.33 12.67
N SER A 253 13.18 18.52 12.53
CA SER A 253 11.92 18.73 13.25
C SER A 253 11.99 18.23 14.69
N GLN A 254 11.11 18.75 15.54
CA GLN A 254 10.97 18.25 16.91
C GLN A 254 10.14 16.97 16.91
N PHE A 255 10.73 15.88 17.42
CA PHE A 255 10.06 14.59 17.56
C PHE A 255 9.50 14.40 18.96
N ALA A 256 8.40 13.65 19.05
CA ALA A 256 7.83 13.17 20.31
C ALA A 256 7.26 11.75 20.11
N CYS A 257 7.29 10.96 21.17
CA CYS A 257 6.66 9.65 21.20
C CYS A 257 5.34 9.75 21.96
N LEU A 258 4.26 9.40 21.28
CA LEU A 258 2.91 9.32 21.82
C LEU A 258 2.56 7.85 22.09
N PHE A 259 2.23 7.55 23.33
CA PHE A 259 1.78 6.23 23.76
C PHE A 259 0.29 6.30 24.08
N SER A 260 -0.52 5.51 23.36
CA SER A 260 -1.96 5.38 23.63
C SER A 260 -2.23 4.11 24.45
N ILE A 261 -2.72 4.29 25.68
CA ILE A 261 -2.88 3.25 26.70
C ILE A 261 -4.29 3.37 27.28
N ASN A 262 -5.15 2.36 27.10
CA ASN A 262 -6.52 2.35 27.65
C ASN A 262 -7.33 3.65 27.37
N GLY A 263 -7.12 4.25 26.20
CA GLY A 263 -7.77 5.51 25.78
C GLY A 263 -7.13 6.79 26.31
N ALA A 264 -6.12 6.71 27.19
CA ALA A 264 -5.30 7.83 27.59
C ALA A 264 -4.07 7.94 26.68
N ASN A 265 -3.69 9.17 26.34
CA ASN A 265 -2.51 9.44 25.51
C ASN A 265 -1.45 10.13 26.35
N VAL A 266 -0.23 9.57 26.37
CA VAL A 266 0.93 10.16 27.05
C VAL A 266 1.99 10.50 26.01
N SER A 267 2.48 11.73 26.04
CA SER A 267 3.50 12.21 25.12
C SER A 267 4.80 12.49 25.87
N VAL A 268 5.91 12.00 25.34
CA VAL A 268 7.27 12.32 25.78
C VAL A 268 8.06 12.88 24.62
N ASN A 269 9.06 13.73 24.90
CA ASN A 269 9.93 14.21 23.83
C ASN A 269 10.78 13.06 23.27
N ALA A 270 11.27 13.23 22.06
CA ALA A 270 12.12 12.25 21.41
C ALA A 270 13.23 12.92 20.61
N THR A 271 14.36 12.23 20.51
CA THR A 271 15.55 12.68 19.80
C THR A 271 15.88 11.72 18.66
N LEU A 272 16.17 12.27 17.48
CA LEU A 272 16.73 11.50 16.37
C LEU A 272 18.24 11.39 16.59
N LEU A 273 18.74 10.16 16.56
CA LEU A 273 20.14 9.78 16.71
C LEU A 273 20.56 9.05 15.43
N ASP A 274 21.78 9.34 14.95
CA ASP A 274 22.43 8.64 13.84
C ASP A 274 21.58 8.53 12.55
N ASP A 275 20.64 9.47 12.34
CA ASP A 275 19.67 9.54 11.24
C ASP A 275 18.72 8.34 11.05
N ASP A 276 18.85 7.28 11.84
CA ASP A 276 18.06 6.03 11.71
C ASP A 276 17.41 5.55 13.01
N LYS A 277 17.61 6.27 14.12
CA LYS A 277 17.14 5.86 15.44
C LYS A 277 16.44 6.99 16.17
N ILE A 278 15.20 6.76 16.60
CA ILE A 278 14.49 7.69 17.48
C ILE A 278 14.52 7.15 18.90
N ASN A 279 14.97 8.00 19.83
CA ASN A 279 15.04 7.73 21.25
C ASN A 279 14.02 8.59 22.00
N CYS A 280 12.98 7.96 22.55
CA CYS A 280 11.98 8.60 23.38
C CYS A 280 12.53 8.81 24.80
N ASP A 281 12.30 9.97 25.39
CA ASP A 281 12.70 10.25 26.77
C ASP A 281 12.10 9.22 27.77
N SER A 282 12.81 8.98 28.87
CA SER A 282 12.33 8.07 29.90
C SER A 282 11.07 8.61 30.58
N MET A 283 10.17 7.69 30.92
CA MET A 283 8.98 7.98 31.71
C MET A 283 8.68 6.81 32.63
N ASN A 284 7.85 7.05 33.63
CA ASN A 284 7.40 6.03 34.56
C ASN A 284 6.22 5.25 33.96
N TRP A 285 6.37 3.93 33.84
CA TRP A 285 5.39 3.04 33.21
C TRP A 285 4.38 2.48 34.22
N ASN A 286 3.54 3.34 34.78
CA ASN A 286 2.60 3.01 35.87
C ASN A 286 1.13 2.89 35.43
N PHE A 287 0.88 2.47 34.20
CA PHE A 287 -0.46 2.52 33.56
C PHE A 287 -1.26 1.21 33.59
N THR A 288 -0.78 0.15 34.24
CA THR A 288 -1.57 -1.08 34.32
C THR A 288 -2.74 -0.90 35.27
N SER A 289 -3.93 -1.34 34.86
CA SER A 289 -5.03 -1.53 35.79
C SER A 289 -4.62 -2.62 36.79
N ARG A 290 -5.12 -2.56 38.04
CA ARG A 290 -4.76 -3.57 39.06
C ARG A 290 -5.07 -5.00 38.65
N LEU A 291 -5.94 -5.21 37.66
CA LEU A 291 -6.46 -6.51 37.27
C LEU A 291 -5.81 -7.11 36.02
N GLU A 292 -5.23 -6.30 35.12
CA GLU A 292 -4.65 -6.83 33.88
C GLU A 292 -3.18 -7.25 34.07
N PRO A 293 -2.79 -8.44 33.59
CA PRO A 293 -1.40 -8.92 33.68
C PRO A 293 -0.48 -8.24 32.67
N ASN A 294 -1.02 -7.79 31.54
CA ASN A 294 -0.33 -7.04 30.50
C ASN A 294 -1.26 -6.04 29.82
N VAL A 295 -0.70 -4.91 29.36
CA VAL A 295 -1.41 -3.88 28.61
C VAL A 295 -0.55 -3.44 27.43
N ASN A 296 -1.14 -3.41 26.24
CA ASN A 296 -0.47 -2.91 25.05
C ASN A 296 -0.67 -1.41 24.91
N ALA A 297 0.43 -0.68 24.79
CA ALA A 297 0.48 0.73 24.46
C ALA A 297 0.82 0.90 22.98
N LEU A 298 -0.08 1.51 22.21
CA LEU A 298 0.18 1.84 20.82
C LEU A 298 1.20 2.96 20.75
N LEU A 299 2.31 2.73 20.03
CA LEU A 299 3.34 3.73 19.80
C LEU A 299 3.05 4.50 18.51
N THR A 300 3.00 5.82 18.61
CA THR A 300 3.01 6.75 17.48
C THR A 300 4.17 7.72 17.66
N VAL A 301 5.10 7.77 16.70
CA VAL A 301 6.14 8.80 16.69
C VAL A 301 5.64 9.98 15.88
N ILE A 302 5.55 11.14 16.51
CA ILE A 302 5.09 12.37 15.89
C ILE A 302 6.24 13.37 15.70
N TRP A 303 6.11 14.24 14.70
CA TRP A 303 6.95 15.41 14.49
C TRP A 303 6.10 16.64 14.22
N ASN A 304 6.66 17.83 14.50
CA ASN A 304 5.98 19.12 14.32
C ASN A 304 4.57 19.14 14.96
N GLY A 305 4.43 18.47 16.11
CA GLY A 305 3.25 18.49 16.97
C GLY A 305 2.05 17.62 16.57
N SER A 306 1.95 17.12 15.33
CA SER A 306 0.77 16.34 14.91
C SER A 306 0.98 15.32 13.80
N SER A 307 2.05 15.47 13.01
CA SER A 307 2.37 14.57 11.91
C SER A 307 2.99 13.29 12.46
N ALA A 308 2.57 12.12 11.97
CA ALA A 308 2.94 10.82 12.53
C ALA A 308 3.66 9.92 11.53
N LEU A 309 4.65 9.16 12.00
CA LEU A 309 5.41 8.21 11.18
C LEU A 309 4.54 6.99 10.95
N ASP A 310 4.64 6.40 9.76
CA ASP A 310 3.95 5.16 9.51
C ASP A 310 4.51 4.05 10.41
N ASN A 311 3.63 3.23 10.97
CA ASN A 311 3.99 2.07 11.79
C ASN A 311 3.41 0.77 11.18
N PRO A 312 3.87 0.36 9.99
CA PRO A 312 3.28 -0.75 9.25
C PRO A 312 3.44 -2.10 9.98
N ASP A 313 4.50 -2.24 10.78
CA ASP A 313 4.78 -3.45 11.54
C ASP A 313 4.06 -3.52 12.89
N ASN A 314 3.23 -2.52 13.23
CA ASN A 314 2.53 -2.40 14.51
C ASN A 314 3.49 -2.54 15.70
N VAL A 315 4.59 -1.81 15.68
CA VAL A 315 5.53 -1.74 16.79
C VAL A 315 4.82 -1.11 17.99
N HIS A 316 4.80 -1.80 19.12
CA HIS A 316 4.08 -1.36 20.31
C HIS A 316 4.85 -1.73 21.58
N VAL A 317 4.47 -1.08 22.69
CA VAL A 317 5.03 -1.39 24.00
C VAL A 317 4.04 -2.29 24.74
N ASN A 318 4.51 -3.42 25.27
CA ASN A 318 3.73 -4.25 26.17
C ASN A 318 4.23 -4.01 27.60
N ILE A 319 3.35 -3.42 28.40
CA ILE A 319 3.59 -3.12 29.80
C ILE A 319 3.09 -4.31 30.61
N TYR A 320 4.00 -5.00 31.29
CA TYR A 320 3.68 -6.21 32.04
C TYR A 320 3.91 -6.03 33.54
N ASN A 321 3.11 -6.74 34.34
CA ASN A 321 3.28 -6.78 35.79
C ASN A 321 3.57 -8.22 36.23
N CYS A 322 4.80 -8.47 36.69
CA CYS A 322 5.24 -9.78 37.18
C CYS A 322 4.31 -10.37 38.25
N GLN A 323 3.85 -9.52 39.18
CA GLN A 323 2.97 -9.92 40.26
C GLN A 323 1.64 -10.45 39.72
N ASN A 324 1.03 -9.74 38.78
CA ASN A 324 -0.24 -10.14 38.18
C ASN A 324 -0.09 -11.34 37.24
N LEU A 325 1.02 -11.42 36.50
CA LEU A 325 1.32 -12.56 35.61
C LEU A 325 1.45 -13.89 36.37
N ALA A 326 1.99 -13.84 37.59
CA ALA A 326 2.22 -15.01 38.42
C ALA A 326 1.15 -15.20 39.51
N ASN A 327 0.08 -14.39 39.54
CA ASN A 327 -0.85 -14.30 40.68
C ASN A 327 -0.13 -14.19 42.04
N ASN A 328 1.03 -13.54 42.05
CA ASN A 328 1.96 -13.44 43.17
C ASN A 328 2.37 -14.77 43.80
N SER A 329 2.42 -15.85 43.02
CA SER A 329 2.92 -17.15 43.47
C SER A 329 4.35 -17.39 43.04
N CYS A 330 5.21 -17.88 43.93
CA CYS A 330 6.63 -18.08 43.65
C CYS A 330 6.85 -19.08 42.51
N ASP A 331 6.16 -20.23 42.55
CA ASP A 331 6.26 -21.29 41.54
C ASP A 331 5.85 -20.79 40.15
N LEU A 332 4.74 -20.06 40.05
CA LEU A 332 4.31 -19.45 38.80
C LEU A 332 5.30 -18.39 38.33
N CYS A 333 5.85 -17.59 39.26
CA CYS A 333 6.84 -16.54 38.96
C CYS A 333 8.11 -17.10 38.33
N LEU A 334 8.67 -18.17 38.90
CA LEU A 334 9.88 -18.81 38.40
C LEU A 334 9.66 -19.55 37.08
N ASN A 335 8.41 -19.92 36.78
CA ASN A 335 8.00 -20.53 35.51
C ASN A 335 7.61 -19.51 34.42
N LEU A 336 7.58 -18.21 34.72
CA LEU A 336 7.32 -17.19 33.70
C LEU A 336 8.40 -17.24 32.60
N ASN A 337 7.99 -16.91 31.38
CA ASN A 337 8.92 -16.85 30.25
C ASN A 337 10.05 -15.85 30.55
N ASP A 338 11.30 -16.27 30.30
CA ASP A 338 12.51 -15.49 30.55
C ASP A 338 12.53 -14.11 29.88
N LYS A 339 11.72 -13.89 28.84
CA LYS A 339 11.56 -12.56 28.21
C LYS A 339 11.08 -11.49 29.20
N TYR A 340 10.33 -11.87 30.24
CA TYR A 340 9.83 -10.95 31.26
C TYR A 340 10.83 -10.66 32.37
N LYS A 341 11.92 -11.44 32.50
CA LYS A 341 12.95 -11.24 33.53
C LYS A 341 12.38 -11.07 34.96
N CYS A 342 11.23 -11.69 35.22
CA CYS A 342 10.60 -11.73 36.54
C CYS A 342 11.29 -12.77 37.43
N GLY A 343 11.23 -12.57 38.73
CA GLY A 343 11.70 -13.51 39.73
C GLY A 343 11.09 -13.20 41.10
N TRP A 344 11.33 -14.10 42.05
CA TRP A 344 10.70 -14.02 43.37
C TRP A 344 11.60 -13.30 44.36
N CYS A 345 11.18 -12.14 44.85
CA CYS A 345 11.89 -11.42 45.89
C CYS A 345 11.49 -11.96 47.27
N GLN A 346 12.45 -12.53 47.99
CA GLN A 346 12.16 -13.24 49.25
C GLN A 346 11.67 -12.29 50.35
N ASN A 347 12.22 -11.08 50.44
CA ASN A 347 11.91 -10.14 51.51
C ASN A 347 10.54 -9.48 51.35
N SER A 348 10.15 -9.16 50.11
CA SER A 348 8.86 -8.54 49.81
C SER A 348 7.74 -9.57 49.64
N HIS A 349 8.07 -10.86 49.51
CA HIS A 349 7.17 -11.94 49.13
C HIS A 349 6.39 -11.62 47.85
N ARG A 350 7.08 -11.06 46.85
CA ARG A 350 6.48 -10.64 45.59
C ARG A 350 7.24 -11.16 44.38
N CYS A 351 6.47 -11.43 43.32
CA CYS A 351 7.03 -11.66 41.99
C CYS A 351 7.31 -10.30 41.32
N GLU A 352 8.58 -9.96 41.15
CA GLU A 352 9.01 -8.67 40.63
C GLU A 352 10.32 -8.78 39.83
N ILE A 353 10.66 -7.75 39.06
CA ILE A 353 11.96 -7.68 38.40
C ILE A 353 13.07 -7.42 39.43
N PHE A 354 14.30 -7.80 39.10
CA PHE A 354 15.45 -7.69 40.00
C PHE A 354 15.64 -6.26 40.57
N GLU A 355 15.49 -5.24 39.73
CA GLU A 355 15.64 -3.83 40.11
C GLU A 355 14.65 -3.39 41.20
N HIS A 356 13.44 -3.95 41.21
CA HIS A 356 12.42 -3.62 42.21
C HIS A 356 12.62 -4.37 43.55
N CYS A 357 13.40 -5.45 43.56
CA CYS A 357 13.69 -6.23 44.77
C CYS A 357 14.76 -5.54 45.64
N ASN A 358 14.38 -4.45 46.31
CA ASN A 358 15.24 -3.62 47.17
C ASN A 358 16.55 -3.21 46.45
N ASN A 359 16.46 -2.79 45.19
CA ASN A 359 17.60 -2.46 44.31
C ASN A 359 18.67 -3.58 44.26
N GLY A 360 18.27 -4.84 44.33
CA GLY A 360 19.16 -6.00 44.27
C GLY A 360 19.87 -6.36 45.58
N LEU A 361 19.55 -5.70 46.69
CA LEU A 361 20.12 -6.01 48.01
C LEU A 361 19.44 -7.19 48.71
N SER A 362 18.25 -7.57 48.25
CA SER A 362 17.49 -8.69 48.80
C SER A 362 17.68 -9.96 47.97
N PRO A 363 17.57 -11.16 48.56
CA PRO A 363 17.62 -12.40 47.80
C PRO A 363 16.50 -12.45 46.75
N TRP A 364 16.88 -12.49 45.49
CA TRP A 364 15.99 -12.58 44.34
C TRP A 364 16.17 -13.93 43.67
N LEU A 365 15.11 -14.75 43.68
CA LEU A 365 15.12 -16.08 43.09
C LEU A 365 14.78 -16.03 41.61
N ASN A 366 15.57 -16.73 40.80
CA ASN A 366 15.31 -16.91 39.38
C ASN A 366 14.86 -18.35 39.06
N ARG A 367 14.52 -18.60 37.79
CA ARG A 367 14.06 -19.91 37.28
C ARG A 367 14.98 -21.11 37.57
N ASN A 368 16.25 -20.90 37.87
CA ASN A 368 17.20 -21.96 38.17
C ASN A 368 17.25 -22.30 39.67
N GLN A 369 16.43 -21.64 40.48
CA GLN A 369 16.36 -21.82 41.92
C GLN A 369 14.99 -22.36 42.31
N THR A 370 14.91 -22.94 43.50
CA THR A 370 13.67 -23.50 44.04
C THR A 370 13.01 -22.51 45.00
N CYS A 371 11.68 -22.46 44.94
CA CYS A 371 10.89 -21.75 45.95
C CYS A 371 11.04 -22.45 47.30
N LEU A 372 11.08 -21.65 48.36
CA LEU A 372 11.14 -22.16 49.73
C LEU A 372 9.74 -22.62 50.16
N ILE A 373 9.69 -23.79 50.82
CA ILE A 373 8.55 -24.37 51.55
C ILE A 373 7.29 -24.57 50.67
N PRO A 374 7.14 -25.72 50.00
CA PRO A 374 5.86 -26.08 49.38
C PRO A 374 4.81 -26.38 50.46
N GLU A 375 3.64 -25.74 50.38
CA GLU A 375 2.48 -26.03 51.23
C GLU A 375 1.49 -26.94 50.49
N ILE A 376 1.10 -28.04 51.13
CA ILE A 376 0.07 -28.96 50.61
C ILE A 376 -1.24 -28.63 51.31
N TYR A 377 -2.14 -27.91 50.64
CA TYR A 377 -3.48 -27.60 51.18
C TYR A 377 -4.43 -28.81 51.14
N SER A 378 -4.26 -29.70 50.16
CA SER A 378 -5.07 -30.91 50.04
C SER A 378 -4.35 -31.98 49.21
N PHE A 379 -4.72 -33.24 49.43
CA PHE A 379 -4.27 -34.35 48.61
C PHE A 379 -5.45 -35.31 48.39
N HIS A 380 -5.44 -35.97 47.24
CA HIS A 380 -6.42 -36.99 46.87
C HIS A 380 -5.70 -38.10 46.08
N PRO A 381 -6.03 -39.39 46.33
CA PRO A 381 -6.99 -39.88 47.32
C PRO A 381 -6.47 -39.78 48.76
N LYS A 382 -7.38 -39.60 49.74
CA LYS A 382 -7.03 -39.54 51.17
C LYS A 382 -6.84 -40.91 51.83
N SER A 383 -7.23 -41.98 51.13
CA SER A 383 -7.12 -43.38 51.54
C SER A 383 -6.93 -44.24 50.29
N GLY A 384 -6.18 -45.33 50.39
CA GLY A 384 -5.94 -46.25 49.28
C GLY A 384 -5.82 -47.72 49.73
N PRO A 385 -5.91 -48.67 48.80
CA PRO A 385 -5.70 -50.10 49.07
C PRO A 385 -4.28 -50.37 49.56
N TRP A 386 -4.12 -51.40 50.41
CA TRP A 386 -2.80 -51.76 50.94
C TRP A 386 -1.86 -52.25 49.84
N GLU A 387 -2.40 -52.82 48.76
CA GLU A 387 -1.63 -53.27 47.59
C GLU A 387 -0.94 -52.11 46.85
N GLY A 388 -1.38 -50.85 47.07
CA GLY A 388 -0.94 -49.68 46.31
C GLY A 388 -1.50 -49.64 44.88
N GLY A 389 -1.36 -48.47 44.23
CA GLY A 389 -1.91 -48.19 42.90
C GLY A 389 -2.55 -46.82 42.82
#